data_AF-A0A560PTS0-F1
#
_entry.id   AF-A0A560PTS0-F1
#
_cell.length_a   1.000
_cell.length_b   1.000
_cell.length_c   1.000
_cell.angle_alpha   90.00
_cell.angle_beta   90.00
_cell.angle_gamma   90.00
#
_symmetry.space_group_name_H-M   'P 1'
#
loop_
_entity.id
_entity.type
_entity.pdbx_description
1 polymer ?
#
loop_
_entity_poly.entity_id
_entity_poly.type
_entity_poly.pdbx_seq_one_letter_code
_entity_poly.pdbx_strand_id
1 'polypeptide(L)'
;MPDGSGGAVRGLHEAPLSSAFRQAWLKWFQQWQDLPKDNDSAALVSRVVEFSGRSAQRLWRVAFATVGDSATEQVKSLVYAFVALVDETLLFTPWPGQLAWQQHPLESRMYSSRQAGERLPAAIKKLLDEQMPGTRDLANVYLQCLILGFQGRLRGEPGQIQHEKWRAALFTFAWQHEPDYVDVSQRLAMSAAAPPVRLPAQTSLPDGLRLGLAILAMVLLLTGLGHMFWRDIRSELEPVLQLNESVVQEQDS
;
A
#
# COMPACT_ATOMS: atom_id res chain seq x y z
N MET A 1 8.47 39.94 -16.83
CA MET A 1 8.08 39.28 -15.57
C MET A 1 7.20 38.10 -15.91
N PRO A 2 7.59 36.87 -15.56
CA PRO A 2 6.63 35.79 -15.40
C PRO A 2 6.84 35.10 -14.04
N ASP A 3 6.16 35.58 -13.01
CA ASP A 3 6.00 34.88 -11.74
C ASP A 3 4.57 34.32 -11.67
N GLY A 4 4.35 33.16 -12.29
CA GLY A 4 3.04 32.49 -12.31
C GLY A 4 3.10 30.97 -12.18
N SER A 5 4.24 30.36 -12.45
CA SER A 5 4.43 28.89 -12.48
C SER A 5 4.61 28.24 -11.10
N GLY A 6 4.76 29.04 -10.03
CA GLY A 6 4.94 28.54 -8.65
C GLY A 6 3.64 28.11 -7.95
N GLY A 7 2.47 28.53 -8.44
CA GLY A 7 1.18 28.24 -7.79
C GLY A 7 0.71 26.80 -7.98
N ALA A 8 0.87 26.24 -9.19
CA ALA A 8 0.39 24.90 -9.52
C ALA A 8 1.21 23.78 -8.86
N VAL A 9 2.53 23.99 -8.69
CA VAL A 9 3.41 23.04 -7.99
C VAL A 9 3.16 23.05 -6.48
N ARG A 10 2.78 24.20 -5.90
CA ARG A 10 2.32 24.29 -4.50
C ARG A 10 1.07 23.47 -4.23
N GLY A 11 0.09 23.49 -5.14
CA GLY A 11 -1.15 22.70 -5.01
C GLY A 11 -0.95 21.17 -4.96
N LEU A 12 0.18 20.66 -5.48
CA LEU A 12 0.54 19.24 -5.37
C LEU A 12 1.13 18.85 -4.00
N HIS A 13 1.73 19.80 -3.28
CA HIS A 13 2.27 19.57 -1.92
C HIS A 13 1.24 19.79 -0.81
N GLU A 14 0.17 20.55 -1.06
CA GLU A 14 -0.92 20.81 -0.10
C GLU A 14 -2.06 19.77 -0.15
N ALA A 15 -1.91 18.72 -0.94
CA ALA A 15 -2.96 17.72 -1.21
C ALA A 15 -2.58 16.33 -0.64
N PRO A 16 -2.59 16.15 0.70
CA PRO A 16 -2.13 14.92 1.37
C PRO A 16 -2.99 13.68 1.03
N LEU A 17 -4.30 13.83 0.82
CA LEU A 17 -5.19 12.72 0.47
C LEU A 17 -4.94 12.25 -0.95
N SER A 18 -4.85 13.18 -1.90
CA SER A 18 -4.59 12.85 -3.31
C SER A 18 -3.21 12.21 -3.53
N SER A 19 -2.18 12.65 -2.80
CA SER A 19 -0.85 12.06 -2.87
C SER A 19 -0.81 10.67 -2.21
N ALA A 20 -1.46 10.49 -1.06
CA ALA A 20 -1.60 9.20 -0.40
C ALA A 20 -2.37 8.19 -1.28
N PHE A 21 -3.46 8.62 -1.92
CA PHE A 21 -4.22 7.82 -2.89
C PHE A 21 -3.34 7.34 -4.04
N ARG A 22 -2.66 8.27 -4.72
CA ARG A 22 -1.79 7.97 -5.86
C ARG A 22 -0.73 6.94 -5.50
N GLN A 23 -0.05 7.12 -4.36
CA GLN A 23 0.98 6.19 -3.91
C GLN A 23 0.41 4.80 -3.57
N ALA A 24 -0.77 4.74 -2.93
CA ALA A 24 -1.44 3.49 -2.64
C ALA A 24 -1.86 2.77 -3.93
N TRP A 25 -2.44 3.50 -4.89
CA TRP A 25 -2.84 2.97 -6.19
C TRP A 25 -1.67 2.42 -6.99
N LEU A 26 -0.58 3.19 -7.15
CA LEU A 26 0.60 2.74 -7.89
C LEU A 26 1.21 1.48 -7.30
N LYS A 27 1.34 1.40 -5.97
CA LYS A 27 1.86 0.21 -5.29
C LYS A 27 0.95 -1.00 -5.46
N TRP A 28 -0.36 -0.80 -5.29
CA TRP A 28 -1.34 -1.87 -5.48
C TRP A 28 -1.33 -2.38 -6.93
N PHE A 29 -1.31 -1.47 -7.91
CA PHE A 29 -1.33 -1.80 -9.32
C PHE A 29 -0.06 -2.53 -9.76
N GLN A 30 1.11 -2.09 -9.29
CA GLN A 30 2.37 -2.81 -9.51
C GLN A 30 2.32 -4.24 -8.94
N GLN A 31 1.86 -4.39 -7.69
CA GLN A 31 1.71 -5.71 -7.07
C GLN A 31 0.71 -6.61 -7.82
N TRP A 32 -0.37 -6.03 -8.36
CA TRP A 32 -1.32 -6.73 -9.21
C TRP A 32 -0.69 -7.19 -10.53
N GLN A 33 0.13 -6.35 -11.16
CA GLN A 33 0.85 -6.70 -12.40
C GLN A 33 1.85 -7.84 -12.17
N ASP A 34 2.66 -7.74 -11.12
CA ASP A 34 3.73 -8.68 -10.78
C ASP A 34 3.20 -10.05 -10.29
N LEU A 35 1.92 -10.14 -9.92
CA LEU A 35 1.30 -11.36 -9.42
C LEU A 35 1.22 -12.45 -10.51
N PRO A 36 1.77 -13.66 -10.29
CA PRO A 36 1.61 -14.80 -11.20
C PRO A 36 0.15 -15.27 -11.24
N LYS A 37 -0.45 -15.22 -12.44
CA LYS A 37 -1.87 -15.52 -12.70
C LYS A 37 -2.10 -16.93 -13.26
N ASP A 38 -1.12 -17.81 -13.08
CA ASP A 38 -1.12 -19.22 -13.50
C ASP A 38 -1.59 -20.18 -12.39
N ASN A 39 -1.73 -19.68 -11.17
CA ASN A 39 -2.12 -20.43 -9.98
C ASN A 39 -3.61 -20.79 -9.93
N ASP A 40 -3.95 -21.75 -9.06
CA ASP A 40 -5.34 -22.05 -8.64
C ASP A 40 -6.13 -20.77 -8.31
N SER A 41 -7.29 -20.62 -8.95
CA SER A 41 -8.15 -19.44 -8.85
C SER A 41 -8.54 -19.12 -7.41
N ALA A 42 -8.77 -20.11 -6.55
CA ALA A 42 -9.19 -19.88 -5.16
C ALA A 42 -8.05 -19.29 -4.31
N ALA A 43 -6.85 -19.87 -4.42
CA ALA A 43 -5.66 -19.35 -3.77
C ALA A 43 -5.29 -17.94 -4.29
N LEU A 44 -5.44 -17.73 -5.61
CA LEU A 44 -5.17 -16.44 -6.25
C LEU A 44 -6.11 -15.34 -5.71
N VAL A 45 -7.42 -15.61 -5.67
CA VAL A 45 -8.42 -14.67 -5.11
C VAL A 45 -8.09 -14.33 -3.67
N SER A 46 -7.76 -15.33 -2.84
CA SER A 46 -7.42 -15.11 -1.43
C SER A 46 -6.21 -14.19 -1.26
N ARG A 47 -5.16 -14.37 -2.07
CA ARG A 47 -4.00 -13.46 -2.09
C ARG A 47 -4.39 -12.05 -2.51
N VAL A 48 -5.22 -11.91 -3.55
CA VAL A 48 -5.69 -10.60 -4.05
C VAL A 48 -6.50 -9.86 -3.00
N VAL A 49 -7.39 -10.55 -2.30
CA VAL A 49 -8.14 -10.00 -1.16
C VAL A 49 -7.20 -9.51 -0.07
N GLU A 50 -6.23 -10.34 0.32
CA GLU A 50 -5.31 -10.03 1.42
C GLU A 50 -4.47 -8.77 1.11
N PHE A 51 -3.81 -8.69 -0.04
CA PHE A 51 -2.95 -7.54 -0.34
C PHE A 51 -3.76 -6.27 -0.63
N SER A 52 -4.96 -6.40 -1.24
CA SER A 52 -5.85 -5.25 -1.46
C SER A 52 -6.38 -4.70 -0.14
N GLY A 53 -6.77 -5.58 0.80
CA GLY A 53 -7.16 -5.21 2.15
C GLY A 53 -6.04 -4.51 2.92
N ARG A 54 -4.81 -5.04 2.87
CA ARG A 54 -3.63 -4.39 3.47
C ARG A 54 -3.34 -3.02 2.85
N SER A 55 -3.53 -2.87 1.54
CA SER A 55 -3.34 -1.60 0.84
C SER A 55 -4.36 -0.55 1.30
N ALA A 56 -5.63 -0.94 1.43
CA ALA A 56 -6.69 -0.07 1.97
C ALA A 56 -6.42 0.34 3.43
N GLN A 57 -6.01 -0.61 4.28
CA GLN A 57 -5.64 -0.32 5.68
C GLN A 57 -4.40 0.58 5.79
N ARG A 58 -3.41 0.41 4.91
CA ARG A 58 -2.24 1.29 4.86
C ARG A 58 -2.63 2.69 4.42
N LEU A 59 -3.49 2.81 3.41
CA LEU A 59 -4.02 4.09 2.95
C LEU A 59 -4.75 4.82 4.07
N TRP A 60 -5.63 4.13 4.82
CA TRP A 60 -6.28 4.67 6.01
C TRP A 60 -5.26 5.25 7.00
N ARG A 61 -4.27 4.45 7.41
CA ARG A 61 -3.27 4.88 8.41
C ARG A 61 -2.46 6.09 7.95
N VAL A 62 -2.01 6.10 6.70
CA VAL A 62 -1.20 7.19 6.15
C VAL A 62 -2.04 8.47 6.04
N ALA A 63 -3.24 8.39 5.47
CA ALA A 63 -4.10 9.56 5.31
C ALA A 63 -4.57 10.09 6.68
N PHE A 64 -4.99 9.23 7.59
CA PHE A 64 -5.40 9.65 8.92
C PHE A 64 -4.28 10.34 9.70
N ALA A 65 -3.04 9.85 9.59
CA ALA A 65 -1.88 10.47 10.22
C ALA A 65 -1.52 11.85 9.63
N THR A 66 -1.89 12.15 8.38
CA THR A 66 -1.59 13.45 7.76
C THR A 66 -2.65 14.51 8.02
N VAL A 67 -3.94 14.15 8.07
CA VAL A 67 -5.03 15.14 8.24
C VAL A 67 -5.67 15.18 9.64
N GLY A 68 -5.46 14.14 10.47
CA GLY A 68 -6.02 14.08 11.82
C GLY A 68 -7.54 13.94 11.89
N ASP A 69 -8.10 14.11 13.09
CA ASP A 69 -9.50 13.81 13.40
C ASP A 69 -10.52 14.68 12.63
N SER A 70 -10.16 15.94 12.33
CA SER A 70 -11.05 16.91 11.68
C SER A 70 -11.49 16.52 10.26
N ALA A 71 -10.78 15.60 9.62
CA ALA A 71 -11.05 15.15 8.25
C ALA A 71 -11.34 13.64 8.17
N THR A 72 -11.75 13.01 9.28
CA THR A 72 -12.05 11.57 9.34
C THR A 72 -13.01 11.10 8.25
N GLU A 73 -14.08 11.86 7.99
CA GLU A 73 -15.05 11.52 6.94
C GLU A 73 -14.43 11.59 5.53
N GLN A 74 -13.48 12.49 5.30
CA GLN A 74 -12.74 12.55 4.04
C GLN A 74 -11.82 11.34 3.87
N VAL A 75 -11.15 10.90 4.95
CA VAL A 75 -10.32 9.69 4.94
C VAL A 75 -11.16 8.43 4.67
N LYS A 76 -12.34 8.31 5.30
CA LYS A 76 -13.30 7.22 4.99
C LYS A 76 -13.68 7.23 3.52
N SER A 77 -14.01 8.41 2.99
CA SER A 77 -14.41 8.60 1.60
C SER A 77 -13.28 8.27 0.61
N LEU A 78 -12.04 8.64 0.94
CA LEU A 78 -10.82 8.28 0.22
C LEU A 78 -10.62 6.76 0.16
N VAL A 79 -10.67 6.07 1.30
CA VAL A 79 -10.46 4.62 1.36
C VAL A 79 -11.57 3.87 0.65
N TYR A 80 -12.81 4.34 0.76
CA TYR A 80 -13.93 3.80 0.00
C TYR A 80 -13.73 3.95 -1.51
N ALA A 81 -13.28 5.13 -1.98
CA ALA A 81 -12.99 5.37 -3.39
C ALA A 81 -11.89 4.44 -3.93
N PHE A 82 -10.87 4.18 -3.13
CA PHE A 82 -9.82 3.19 -3.45
C PHE A 82 -10.39 1.78 -3.61
N VAL A 83 -11.21 1.32 -2.65
CA VAL A 83 -11.84 -0.01 -2.69
C VAL A 83 -12.75 -0.14 -3.91
N ALA A 84 -13.57 0.89 -4.19
CA ALA A 84 -14.45 0.92 -5.36
C ALA A 84 -13.67 0.83 -6.68
N LEU A 85 -12.53 1.51 -6.79
CA LEU A 85 -11.67 1.47 -7.98
C LEU A 85 -10.98 0.12 -8.15
N VAL A 86 -10.51 -0.49 -7.06
CA VAL A 86 -9.93 -1.85 -7.06
C VAL A 86 -10.96 -2.85 -7.55
N ASP A 87 -12.19 -2.81 -7.01
CA ASP A 87 -13.26 -3.70 -7.42
C ASP A 87 -13.61 -3.51 -8.89
N GLU A 88 -13.81 -2.27 -9.35
CA GLU A 88 -14.05 -1.99 -10.77
C GLU A 88 -12.95 -2.59 -11.66
N THR A 89 -11.67 -2.39 -11.30
CA THR A 89 -10.55 -2.90 -12.08
C THR A 89 -10.55 -4.42 -12.17
N LEU A 90 -10.79 -5.11 -11.04
CA LEU A 90 -10.77 -6.57 -10.98
C LEU A 90 -12.03 -7.22 -11.55
N LEU A 91 -13.16 -6.50 -11.58
CA LEU A 91 -14.41 -6.94 -12.21
C LEU A 91 -14.36 -6.86 -13.73
N PHE A 92 -13.63 -5.88 -14.30
CA PHE A 92 -13.61 -5.62 -15.74
C PHE A 92 -12.29 -6.03 -16.44
N THR A 93 -11.34 -6.59 -15.71
CA THR A 93 -10.12 -7.20 -16.27
C THR A 93 -10.30 -8.72 -16.34
N PRO A 94 -9.93 -9.41 -17.45
CA PRO A 94 -9.92 -10.88 -17.47
C PRO A 94 -8.80 -11.47 -16.60
N TRP A 95 -9.14 -12.36 -15.66
CA TRP A 95 -8.19 -13.15 -14.86
C TRP A 95 -8.87 -14.39 -14.24
N PRO A 96 -8.11 -15.43 -13.82
CA PRO A 96 -8.70 -16.71 -13.40
C PRO A 96 -9.68 -16.64 -12.22
N GLY A 97 -9.55 -15.64 -11.35
CA GLY A 97 -10.40 -15.45 -10.17
C GLY A 97 -11.54 -14.44 -10.35
N GLN A 98 -11.74 -13.90 -11.55
CA GLN A 98 -12.71 -12.83 -11.80
C GLN A 98 -14.14 -13.20 -11.36
N LEU A 99 -14.59 -14.42 -11.65
CA LEU A 99 -15.94 -14.88 -11.30
C LEU A 99 -16.13 -15.00 -9.78
N ALA A 100 -15.14 -15.55 -9.08
CA ALA A 100 -15.15 -15.63 -7.61
C ALA A 100 -15.08 -14.23 -6.98
N TRP A 101 -14.34 -13.29 -7.60
CA TRP A 101 -14.33 -11.88 -7.18
C TRP A 101 -15.69 -11.22 -7.36
N GLN A 102 -16.36 -11.46 -8.48
CA GLN A 102 -17.71 -10.97 -8.74
C GLN A 102 -18.71 -11.46 -7.69
N GLN A 103 -18.53 -12.67 -7.15
CA GLN A 103 -19.36 -13.23 -6.08
C GLN A 103 -19.06 -12.64 -4.70
N HIS A 104 -17.84 -12.20 -4.42
CA HIS A 104 -17.52 -11.57 -3.14
C HIS A 104 -16.39 -10.53 -3.27
N PRO A 105 -16.71 -9.31 -3.76
CA PRO A 105 -15.74 -8.25 -4.02
C PRO A 105 -15.20 -7.66 -2.71
N LEU A 106 -14.16 -6.82 -2.80
CA LEU A 106 -13.51 -6.23 -1.64
C LEU A 106 -14.46 -5.33 -0.85
N GLU A 107 -15.33 -4.56 -1.52
CA GLU A 107 -16.38 -3.76 -0.89
C GLU A 107 -17.27 -4.62 0.01
N SER A 108 -17.73 -5.77 -0.47
CA SER A 108 -18.59 -6.67 0.30
C SER A 108 -17.89 -7.21 1.53
N ARG A 109 -16.58 -7.45 1.44
CA ARG A 109 -15.77 -7.96 2.55
C ARG A 109 -15.49 -6.90 3.61
N MET A 110 -15.35 -5.63 3.23
CA MET A 110 -14.98 -4.54 4.14
C MET A 110 -16.18 -3.76 4.69
N TYR A 111 -17.24 -3.62 3.89
CA TYR A 111 -18.39 -2.75 4.18
C TYR A 111 -19.73 -3.50 4.18
N SER A 112 -19.74 -4.81 3.95
CA SER A 112 -20.96 -5.60 3.84
C SER A 112 -21.97 -5.02 2.83
N SER A 113 -21.44 -4.41 1.75
CA SER A 113 -22.22 -3.73 0.71
C SER A 113 -21.70 -4.08 -0.69
N ARG A 114 -22.53 -3.84 -1.71
CA ARG A 114 -22.24 -4.12 -3.12
C ARG A 114 -22.73 -2.97 -4.01
N GLN A 115 -22.49 -1.76 -3.56
CA GLN A 115 -23.03 -0.54 -4.13
C GLN A 115 -21.93 0.42 -4.59
N ALA A 116 -20.67 -0.02 -4.71
CA ALA A 116 -19.54 0.79 -5.18
C ALA A 116 -19.86 1.57 -6.47
N GLY A 117 -20.49 0.89 -7.44
CA GLY A 117 -20.88 1.47 -8.72
C GLY A 117 -21.90 2.62 -8.64
N GLU A 118 -22.68 2.70 -7.56
CA GLU A 118 -23.67 3.77 -7.31
C GLU A 118 -23.15 4.81 -6.32
N ARG A 119 -22.49 4.34 -5.25
CA ARG A 119 -22.11 5.14 -4.09
C ARG A 119 -20.99 6.12 -4.41
N LEU A 120 -19.99 5.73 -5.20
CA LEU A 120 -18.91 6.64 -5.60
C LEU A 120 -19.43 7.75 -6.54
N PRO A 121 -20.21 7.47 -7.59
CA PRO A 121 -20.89 8.51 -8.38
C PRO A 121 -21.79 9.43 -7.56
N ALA A 122 -22.54 8.88 -6.59
CA ALA A 122 -23.36 9.68 -5.69
C ALA A 122 -22.51 10.60 -4.81
N ALA A 123 -21.36 10.13 -4.31
CA ALA A 123 -20.42 10.94 -3.54
C ALA A 123 -19.78 12.05 -4.38
N ILE A 124 -19.43 11.76 -5.65
CA ILE A 124 -18.94 12.77 -6.60
C ILE A 124 -19.98 13.85 -6.81
N LYS A 125 -21.23 13.46 -7.11
CA LYS A 125 -22.33 14.41 -7.29
C LYS A 125 -22.50 15.29 -6.05
N LYS A 126 -22.58 14.69 -4.86
CA LYS A 126 -22.73 15.41 -3.60
C LYS A 126 -21.60 16.42 -3.38
N LEU A 127 -20.35 16.02 -3.61
CA LEU A 127 -19.20 16.90 -3.46
C LEU A 127 -19.27 18.10 -4.42
N LEU A 128 -19.65 17.86 -5.68
CA LEU A 128 -19.79 18.90 -6.70
C LEU A 128 -21.00 19.82 -6.47
N ASP A 129 -22.04 19.34 -5.80
CA ASP A 129 -23.20 20.14 -5.40
C ASP A 129 -22.87 21.03 -4.18
N GLU A 130 -22.13 20.50 -3.19
CA GLU A 130 -21.79 21.21 -1.94
C GLU A 130 -20.63 22.20 -2.10
N GLN A 131 -19.63 21.88 -2.94
CA GLN A 131 -18.45 22.71 -3.24
C GLN A 131 -17.73 23.31 -2.02
N MET A 132 -17.70 22.60 -0.90
CA MET A 132 -17.04 23.06 0.32
C MET A 132 -15.52 23.23 0.13
N PRO A 133 -14.90 24.39 0.45
CA PRO A 133 -13.47 24.61 0.22
C PRO A 133 -12.54 23.55 0.82
N GLY A 134 -12.94 22.93 1.94
CA GLY A 134 -12.17 21.88 2.62
C GLY A 134 -12.19 20.50 1.96
N THR A 135 -12.96 20.29 0.89
CA THR A 135 -13.06 18.99 0.18
C THR A 135 -12.35 18.97 -1.17
N ARG A 136 -11.57 20.02 -1.50
CA ARG A 136 -10.83 20.11 -2.77
C ARG A 136 -9.84 18.96 -2.99
N ASP A 137 -9.14 18.57 -1.94
CA ASP A 137 -8.19 17.44 -2.01
C ASP A 137 -8.94 16.11 -2.27
N LEU A 138 -10.09 15.91 -1.63
CA LEU A 138 -10.97 14.76 -1.91
C LEU A 138 -11.54 14.80 -3.33
N ALA A 139 -11.84 15.98 -3.88
CA ALA A 139 -12.27 16.12 -5.27
C ALA A 139 -11.19 15.65 -6.26
N ASN A 140 -9.92 15.94 -5.95
CA ASN A 140 -8.79 15.44 -6.72
C ASN A 140 -8.68 13.90 -6.64
N VAL A 141 -8.93 13.29 -5.48
CA VAL A 141 -9.02 11.82 -5.35
C VAL A 141 -10.09 11.26 -6.29
N TYR A 142 -11.28 11.84 -6.30
CA TYR A 142 -12.35 11.39 -7.20
C TYR A 142 -12.02 11.59 -8.67
N LEU A 143 -11.38 12.71 -9.03
CA LEU A 143 -10.89 12.92 -10.38
C LEU A 143 -9.92 11.81 -10.80
N GLN A 144 -8.98 11.44 -9.91
CA GLN A 144 -8.05 10.34 -10.17
C GLN A 144 -8.79 9.02 -10.41
N CYS A 145 -9.84 8.70 -9.64
CA CYS A 145 -10.65 7.51 -9.90
C CYS A 145 -11.27 7.51 -11.31
N LEU A 146 -11.82 8.64 -11.76
CA LEU A 146 -12.40 8.76 -13.10
C LEU A 146 -11.34 8.62 -14.20
N ILE A 147 -10.17 9.24 -14.03
CA ILE A 147 -9.05 9.14 -14.98
C ILE A 147 -8.51 7.70 -15.07
N LEU A 148 -8.49 6.98 -13.94
CA LEU A 148 -8.04 5.59 -13.86
C LEU A 148 -9.06 4.59 -14.42
N GLY A 149 -10.19 5.06 -14.95
CA GLY A 149 -11.15 4.23 -15.67
C GLY A 149 -12.36 3.79 -14.84
N PHE A 150 -12.60 4.38 -13.67
CA PHE A 150 -13.84 4.13 -12.93
C PHE A 150 -15.05 4.62 -13.72
N GLN A 151 -16.03 3.75 -13.95
CA GLN A 151 -17.28 4.10 -14.63
C GLN A 151 -18.49 3.90 -13.71
N GLY A 152 -18.57 2.78 -12.99
CA GLY A 152 -19.73 2.45 -12.15
C GLY A 152 -21.03 2.54 -12.96
N ARG A 153 -22.02 3.30 -12.47
CA ARG A 153 -23.28 3.56 -13.16
C ARG A 153 -23.20 4.46 -14.39
N LEU A 154 -22.06 5.12 -14.62
CA LEU A 154 -21.85 6.05 -15.75
C LEU A 154 -21.52 5.31 -17.07
N ARG A 155 -21.94 4.06 -17.21
CA ARG A 155 -21.72 3.25 -18.41
C ARG A 155 -22.73 3.61 -19.50
N GLY A 156 -22.32 3.45 -20.76
CA GLY A 156 -23.13 3.80 -21.92
C GLY A 156 -22.99 5.27 -22.34
N GLU A 157 -23.53 5.62 -23.51
CA GLU A 157 -23.33 6.92 -24.15
C GLU A 157 -23.74 8.12 -23.29
N PRO A 158 -24.93 8.15 -22.64
CA PRO A 158 -25.30 9.26 -21.75
C PRO A 158 -24.37 9.35 -20.52
N GLY A 159 -23.90 8.20 -20.03
CA GLY A 159 -22.99 8.11 -18.91
C GLY A 159 -21.60 8.68 -19.21
N GLN A 160 -21.09 8.45 -20.42
CA GLN A 160 -19.79 9.01 -20.86
C GLN A 160 -19.81 10.53 -20.93
N ILE A 161 -20.91 11.12 -21.43
CA ILE A 161 -21.07 12.59 -21.43
C ILE A 161 -21.04 13.12 -20.00
N GLN A 162 -21.72 12.44 -19.06
CA GLN A 162 -21.71 12.83 -17.65
C GLN A 162 -20.35 12.64 -17.00
N HIS A 163 -19.61 11.58 -17.38
CA HIS A 163 -18.27 11.28 -16.92
C HIS A 163 -17.30 12.42 -17.27
N GLU A 164 -17.28 12.84 -18.53
CA GLU A 164 -16.43 13.96 -18.97
C GLU A 164 -16.81 15.30 -18.31
N LYS A 165 -18.12 15.57 -18.14
CA LYS A 165 -18.58 16.75 -17.40
C LYS A 165 -18.08 16.75 -15.96
N TRP A 166 -18.14 15.61 -15.27
CA TRP A 166 -17.64 15.49 -13.90
C TRP A 166 -16.13 15.58 -13.82
N ARG A 167 -15.37 15.04 -14.79
CA ARG A 167 -13.92 15.21 -14.86
C ARG A 167 -13.54 16.69 -14.93
N ALA A 168 -14.17 17.46 -15.82
CA ALA A 168 -13.93 18.89 -15.94
C ALA A 168 -14.31 19.64 -14.65
N ALA A 169 -15.50 19.36 -14.09
CA ALA A 169 -15.97 20.01 -12.86
C ALA A 169 -15.07 19.73 -11.65
N LEU A 170 -14.64 18.46 -11.47
CA LEU A 170 -13.72 18.08 -10.40
C LEU A 170 -12.34 18.72 -10.58
N PHE A 171 -11.84 18.80 -11.82
CA PHE A 171 -10.58 19.47 -12.11
C PHE A 171 -10.64 20.96 -11.73
N THR A 172 -11.65 21.67 -12.23
CA THR A 172 -11.83 23.10 -11.93
C THR A 172 -12.00 23.34 -10.43
N PHE A 173 -12.75 22.49 -9.73
CA PHE A 173 -12.94 22.62 -8.29
C PHE A 173 -11.67 22.34 -7.48
N ALA A 174 -10.91 21.29 -7.84
CA ALA A 174 -9.70 20.91 -7.13
C ALA A 174 -8.53 21.89 -7.35
N TRP A 175 -8.35 22.39 -8.58
CA TRP A 175 -7.22 23.28 -8.94
C TRP A 175 -7.56 24.76 -9.00
N GLN A 176 -8.83 25.13 -8.84
CA GLN A 176 -9.33 26.51 -8.96
C GLN A 176 -8.98 27.21 -10.28
N HIS A 177 -8.75 26.43 -11.34
CA HIS A 177 -8.43 26.91 -12.68
C HIS A 177 -9.02 25.96 -13.72
N GLU A 178 -9.40 26.49 -14.89
CA GLU A 178 -9.95 25.69 -15.98
C GLU A 178 -8.87 24.82 -16.64
N PRO A 179 -9.24 23.65 -17.19
CA PRO A 179 -8.29 22.82 -17.93
C PRO A 179 -7.92 23.50 -19.25
N ASP A 180 -6.74 24.15 -19.30
CA ASP A 180 -6.17 24.71 -20.53
C ASP A 180 -5.14 23.76 -21.17
N TYR A 181 -5.25 23.56 -22.49
CA TYR A 181 -4.33 22.74 -23.28
C TYR A 181 -2.94 23.37 -23.41
N VAL A 182 -2.82 24.70 -23.35
CA VAL A 182 -1.55 25.42 -23.47
C VAL A 182 -0.57 25.00 -22.36
N ASP A 183 -1.13 24.75 -21.17
CA ASP A 183 -0.41 24.38 -19.94
C ASP A 183 0.14 22.94 -19.94
N VAL A 184 -0.44 22.06 -20.77
CA VAL A 184 -0.09 20.62 -20.79
C VAL A 184 1.36 20.42 -21.22
N SER A 185 1.80 21.14 -22.25
CA SER A 185 3.16 21.05 -22.78
C SER A 185 4.21 21.46 -21.74
N GLN A 186 3.98 22.55 -21.02
CA GLN A 186 4.84 23.01 -19.93
C GLN A 186 4.84 22.04 -18.76
N ARG A 187 3.68 21.52 -18.35
CA ARG A 187 3.59 20.56 -17.25
C ARG A 187 4.27 19.22 -17.57
N LEU A 188 4.13 18.73 -18.81
CA LEU A 188 4.85 17.55 -19.28
C LEU A 188 6.36 17.78 -19.34
N ALA A 189 6.80 18.95 -19.81
CA ALA A 189 8.21 19.32 -19.82
C ALA A 189 8.80 19.42 -18.40
N MET A 190 8.05 19.99 -17.45
CA MET A 190 8.44 20.02 -16.03
C MET A 190 8.52 18.63 -15.42
N SER A 191 7.55 17.76 -15.71
CA SER A 191 7.54 16.38 -15.20
C SER A 191 8.64 15.53 -15.81
N ALA A 192 9.06 15.80 -17.05
CA ALA A 192 10.20 15.17 -17.71
C ALA A 192 11.55 15.71 -17.21
N ALA A 193 11.60 16.98 -16.81
CA ALA A 193 12.77 17.62 -16.23
C ALA A 193 12.98 17.26 -14.74
N ALA A 194 11.95 16.72 -14.06
CA ALA A 194 12.08 16.25 -12.69
C ALA A 194 13.06 15.06 -12.65
N PRO A 195 14.05 15.07 -11.73
CA PRO A 195 14.98 13.95 -11.59
C PRO A 195 14.19 12.68 -11.30
N PRO A 196 14.51 11.55 -11.97
CA PRO A 196 13.75 10.32 -11.82
C PRO A 196 13.69 9.92 -10.35
N VAL A 197 12.48 9.78 -9.81
CA VAL A 197 12.28 9.26 -8.45
C VAL A 197 12.83 7.84 -8.42
N ARG A 198 14.03 7.69 -7.86
CA ARG A 198 14.63 6.40 -7.54
C ARG A 198 13.76 5.81 -6.43
N LEU A 199 12.79 4.96 -6.81
CA LEU A 199 12.11 4.10 -5.84
C LEU A 199 13.23 3.34 -5.10
N PRO A 200 13.26 3.35 -3.75
CA PRO A 200 14.23 2.55 -3.03
C PRO A 200 14.01 1.12 -3.51
N ALA A 201 15.05 0.55 -4.14
CA ALA A 201 15.05 -0.85 -4.49
C ALA A 201 14.63 -1.59 -3.21
N GLN A 202 13.52 -2.32 -3.27
CA GLN A 202 13.14 -3.22 -2.19
C GLN A 202 14.18 -4.35 -2.21
N THR A 203 15.39 -4.06 -1.72
CA THR A 203 16.41 -5.05 -1.49
C THR A 203 15.90 -5.84 -0.30
N SER A 204 15.23 -6.96 -0.58
CA SER A 204 15.22 -8.07 0.35
C SER A 204 16.65 -8.25 0.83
N LEU A 205 16.87 -8.27 2.15
CA LEU A 205 18.19 -8.50 2.76
C LEU A 205 18.94 -9.53 1.90
N PRO A 206 20.12 -9.19 1.36
CA PRO A 206 20.83 -10.06 0.44
C PRO A 206 20.96 -11.44 1.09
N ASP A 207 20.61 -12.51 0.37
CA ASP A 207 20.46 -13.85 0.94
C ASP A 207 21.71 -14.32 1.71
N GLY A 208 22.89 -13.81 1.34
CA GLY A 208 24.14 -14.05 2.06
C GLY A 208 24.17 -13.57 3.52
N LEU A 209 23.47 -12.48 3.86
CA LEU A 209 23.43 -11.96 5.23
C LEU A 209 22.52 -12.80 6.14
N ARG A 210 21.44 -13.35 5.57
CA ARG A 210 20.57 -14.33 6.26
C ARG A 210 21.31 -15.64 6.52
N LEU A 211 22.04 -16.13 5.52
CA LEU A 211 22.89 -17.32 5.66
C LEU A 211 24.00 -17.09 6.70
N GLY A 212 24.64 -15.91 6.67
CA GLY A 212 25.66 -15.51 7.64
C GLY A 212 25.16 -15.49 9.08
N LEU A 213 23.96 -14.92 9.31
CA LEU A 213 23.33 -14.91 10.64
C LEU A 213 22.97 -16.33 11.12
N ALA A 214 22.49 -17.20 10.22
CA ALA A 214 22.19 -18.59 10.55
C ALA A 214 23.46 -19.37 10.93
N ILE A 215 24.55 -19.19 10.18
CA ILE A 215 25.85 -19.81 10.49
C ILE A 215 26.38 -19.30 11.83
N LEU A 216 26.32 -17.99 12.08
CA LEU A 216 26.79 -17.40 13.34
C LEU A 216 25.99 -17.93 14.55
N ALA A 217 24.66 -18.03 14.42
CA ALA A 217 23.82 -18.63 15.45
C ALA A 217 24.16 -20.11 15.70
N MET A 218 24.40 -20.88 14.64
CA MET A 218 24.80 -22.29 14.75
C MET A 218 26.17 -22.46 15.43
N VAL A 219 27.15 -21.61 15.10
CA VAL A 219 28.48 -21.62 15.75
C VAL A 219 28.36 -21.28 17.24
N LEU A 220 27.60 -20.24 17.59
CA LEU A 220 27.36 -19.89 18.99
C LEU A 220 26.69 -21.03 19.77
N LEU A 221 25.72 -21.72 19.15
CA LEU A 221 25.04 -22.87 19.75
C LEU A 221 26.01 -24.04 19.98
N LEU A 222 26.84 -24.39 19.00
CA LEU A 222 27.85 -25.45 19.13
C LEU A 222 28.91 -25.10 20.19
N THR A 223 29.32 -23.84 20.26
CA THR A 223 30.29 -23.37 21.26
C THR A 223 29.68 -23.42 22.67
N GLY A 224 28.41 -23.04 22.80
CA GLY A 224 27.66 -23.16 24.06
C GLY A 224 27.52 -24.61 24.53
N LEU A 225 27.14 -25.53 23.63
CA LEU A 225 27.07 -26.96 23.92
C LEU A 225 28.43 -27.54 24.31
N GLY A 226 29.50 -27.15 23.60
CA GLY A 226 30.86 -27.57 23.93
C GLY A 226 31.30 -27.11 25.32
N HIS A 227 31.00 -25.86 25.68
CA HIS A 227 31.26 -25.36 27.03
C HIS A 227 30.44 -26.10 28.09
N MET A 228 29.19 -26.45 27.80
CA MET A 228 28.35 -27.21 28.73
C MET A 228 28.92 -28.61 28.97
N PHE A 229 29.26 -29.32 27.90
CA PHE A 229 29.89 -30.65 27.97
C PHE A 229 31.23 -30.63 28.72
N TRP A 230 32.09 -29.64 28.46
CA TRP A 230 33.35 -29.51 29.17
C TRP A 230 33.15 -29.27 30.67
N ARG A 231 32.12 -28.51 31.04
CA ARG A 231 31.78 -28.25 32.43
C ARG A 231 31.27 -29.51 33.12
N ASP A 232 30.45 -30.30 32.43
CA ASP A 232 29.87 -31.56 32.90
C ASP A 232 30.95 -32.64 33.13
N ILE A 233 31.83 -32.83 32.14
CA ILE A 233 32.99 -33.74 32.23
C ILE A 233 33.91 -33.32 33.39
N ARG A 234 34.18 -32.01 33.54
CA ARG A 234 35.01 -31.51 34.63
C ARG A 234 34.39 -31.81 36.00
N SER A 235 33.08 -31.63 36.16
CA SER A 235 32.40 -31.96 37.41
C SER A 235 32.38 -33.45 37.75
N GLU A 236 32.38 -34.34 36.76
CA GLU A 236 32.49 -35.79 37.00
C GLU A 236 33.90 -36.26 37.35
N LEU A 237 34.94 -35.57 36.87
CA LEU A 237 36.35 -35.93 37.12
C LEU A 237 36.89 -35.42 38.46
N GLU A 238 36.34 -34.33 38.98
CA GLU A 238 36.73 -33.70 40.26
C GLU A 238 36.63 -34.65 41.47
N PRO A 239 35.58 -35.48 41.65
CA PRO A 239 35.54 -36.44 42.76
C PRO A 239 36.57 -37.57 42.63
N VAL A 240 36.93 -37.99 41.40
CA VAL A 240 37.90 -39.08 41.18
C VAL A 240 39.34 -38.61 41.45
N LEU A 241 39.65 -37.36 41.11
CA LEU A 241 40.95 -36.74 41.42
C LEU A 241 41.13 -36.53 42.92
N GLN A 242 40.08 -36.09 43.63
CA GLN A 242 40.12 -35.92 45.10
C GLN A 242 40.26 -37.26 45.84
N LEU A 243 39.61 -38.33 45.35
CA LEU A 243 39.80 -39.68 45.89
C LEU A 243 41.25 -40.15 45.73
N ASN A 244 41.88 -39.91 44.58
CA ASN A 244 43.27 -40.30 44.36
C ASN A 244 44.25 -39.50 45.24
N GLU A 245 44.03 -38.21 45.46
CA GLU A 245 44.84 -37.41 46.39
C GLU A 245 44.67 -37.87 47.85
N SER A 246 43.45 -38.21 48.29
CA SER A 246 43.21 -38.72 49.64
C SER A 246 43.87 -40.08 49.91
N VAL A 247 43.89 -40.97 48.92
CA VAL A 247 44.53 -42.30 49.02
C VAL A 247 46.06 -42.19 49.09
N VAL A 248 46.66 -41.24 48.34
CA VAL A 248 48.10 -40.98 48.40
C VAL A 248 48.50 -40.38 49.75
N GLN A 249 47.65 -39.55 50.35
CA GLN A 249 47.94 -38.91 51.64
C GLN A 249 47.80 -39.86 52.85
N GLU A 250 46.96 -40.91 52.75
CA GLU A 250 46.88 -42.00 53.74
C GLU A 250 48.06 -42.99 53.68
N GLN A 251 48.77 -43.09 52.55
CA GLN A 251 49.93 -43.98 52.41
C GLN A 251 51.24 -43.36 52.94
N ASP A 252 51.31 -42.05 53.10
CA ASP A 252 52.47 -41.31 53.61
C ASP A 252 52.38 -40.92 55.11
N SER A 253 51.34 -41.38 55.82
CA SER A 253 51.18 -41.24 57.29
C SER A 253 51.40 -42.56 58.02
#